data_AF-A0A951RZ60-F1
#
_entry.id   AF-A0A951RZ60-F1
#
_cell.length_a   1.000
_cell.length_b   1.000
_cell.length_c   1.000
_cell.angle_alpha   90.00
_cell.angle_beta   90.00
_cell.angle_gamma   90.00
#
_symmetry.space_group_name_H-M   'P 1'
#
loop_
_entity.id
_entity.type
_entity.pdbx_description
1 polymer ?
#
loop_
_entity_poly.entity_id
_entity_poly.type
_entity_poly.pdbx_seq_one_letter_code
_entity_poly.pdbx_strand_id
1 'polypeptide(L)'
;AIINYSNARKIIELETKNLVTAKENIGIATERYKRLNITAVELRQIQISYNATRTRLVNALNQAKSAEAMIALLTGDIQHL
;
A
#
# COMPACT_ATOMS: atom_id res chain seq x y z
N ALA A 1 4.25 -2.58 21.11
CA ALA A 1 2.94 -2.47 20.42
C ALA A 1 2.69 -1.05 19.89
N ILE A 2 2.68 -0.01 20.74
CA ILE A 2 2.42 1.40 20.34
C ILE A 2 3.37 1.93 19.25
N ILE A 3 4.68 1.65 19.37
CA ILE A 3 5.68 2.06 18.36
C ILE A 3 5.38 1.42 16.99
N ASN A 4 5.01 0.14 16.97
CA ASN A 4 4.67 -0.58 15.73
C ASN A 4 3.42 -0.01 15.08
N TYR A 5 2.41 0.38 15.88
CA TYR A 5 1.21 1.04 15.38
C TYR A 5 1.52 2.42 14.76
N SER A 6 2.33 3.24 15.44
CA SER A 6 2.77 4.54 14.91
C SER A 6 3.56 4.40 13.59
N ASN A 7 4.48 3.44 13.55
CA ASN A 7 5.25 3.14 12.34
C ASN A 7 4.36 2.65 11.20
N ALA A 8 3.43 1.73 11.47
CA ALA A 8 2.49 1.22 10.47
C ALA A 8 1.61 2.35 9.91
N ARG A 9 1.13 3.28 10.75
CA ARG A 9 0.39 4.48 10.29
C ARG A 9 1.22 5.35 9.36
N LYS A 10 2.49 5.60 9.68
CA LYS A 10 3.39 6.37 8.81
C LYS A 10 3.63 5.68 7.48
N ILE A 11 3.80 4.35 7.48
CA ILE A 11 3.94 3.55 6.26
C ILE A 11 2.66 3.60 5.43
N ILE A 12 1.48 3.49 6.04
CA ILE A 12 0.19 3.61 5.34
C ILE A 12 0.07 4.96 4.63
N GLU A 13 0.45 6.05 5.28
CA GLU A 13 0.40 7.39 4.69
C GLU A 13 1.32 7.49 3.45
N LEU A 14 2.56 7.01 3.57
CA LEU A 14 3.52 6.98 2.48
C LEU A 14 3.06 6.10 1.32
N GLU A 15 2.59 4.88 1.60
CA GLU A 15 2.14 3.95 0.56
C GLU A 15 0.83 4.41 -0.10
N THR A 16 -0.01 5.17 0.61
CA THR A 16 -1.18 5.82 0.01
C THR A 16 -0.77 6.88 -1.01
N LYS A 17 0.23 7.72 -0.68
CA LYS A 17 0.80 8.70 -1.63
C LYS A 17 1.44 7.98 -2.83
N ASN A 18 2.23 6.93 -2.58
CA ASN A 18 2.83 6.12 -3.65
C ASN A 18 1.77 5.50 -4.56
N LEU A 19 0.64 5.05 -4.00
CA LEU A 19 -0.44 4.45 -4.78
C LEU A 19 -1.07 5.47 -5.75
N VAL A 20 -1.23 6.73 -5.34
CA VAL A 20 -1.73 7.80 -6.23
C VAL A 20 -0.78 7.98 -7.41
N THR A 21 0.52 8.15 -7.15
CA THR A 21 1.53 8.28 -8.20
C THR A 21 1.60 7.05 -9.10
N ALA A 22 1.49 5.84 -8.54
CA ALA A 22 1.50 4.61 -9.31
C ALA A 22 0.26 4.45 -10.21
N LYS A 23 -0.91 4.98 -9.80
CA LYS A 23 -2.10 5.05 -10.67
C LYS A 23 -1.88 5.99 -11.84
N GLU A 24 -1.35 7.18 -11.59
CA GLU A 24 -1.02 8.16 -12.64
C GLU A 24 -0.01 7.57 -13.63
N ASN A 25 1.03 6.89 -13.13
CA ASN A 25 2.03 6.23 -13.96
C ASN A 25 1.44 5.15 -14.87
N ILE A 26 0.51 4.31 -14.39
CA ILE A 26 -0.22 3.37 -15.25
C ILE A 26 -1.03 4.10 -16.31
N GLY A 27 -1.73 5.18 -15.95
CA GLY A 27 -2.52 5.97 -16.89
C GLY A 27 -1.65 6.49 -18.04
N ILE A 28 -0.52 7.13 -17.70
CA ILE A 28 0.44 7.63 -18.67
C ILE A 28 1.03 6.50 -19.52
N ALA A 29 1.42 5.38 -18.89
CA ALA A 29 1.98 4.24 -19.59
C ALA A 29 0.97 3.62 -20.58
N THR A 30 -0.30 3.55 -20.20
CA THR A 30 -1.36 3.03 -21.06
C THR A 30 -1.55 3.92 -22.29
N GLU A 31 -1.55 5.24 -22.12
CA GLU A 31 -1.62 6.19 -23.25
C GLU A 31 -0.38 6.11 -24.15
N ARG A 32 0.82 5.96 -23.57
CA ARG A 32 2.05 5.73 -24.34
C ARG A 32 1.99 4.42 -25.13
N TYR A 33 1.46 3.35 -24.54
CA TYR A 33 1.31 2.07 -25.20
C TYR A 33 0.33 2.14 -26.38
N LYS A 34 -0.82 2.80 -26.21
CA LYS A 34 -1.79 3.06 -27.29
C LYS A 34 -1.18 3.81 -28.47
N ARG A 35 -0.22 4.70 -28.19
CA ARG A 35 0.54 5.46 -29.20
C ARG A 35 1.76 4.71 -29.75
N LEU A 36 1.94 3.44 -29.37
CA LEU A 36 3.09 2.59 -29.74
C LEU A 36 4.45 3.18 -29.31
N ASN A 37 4.44 4.06 -28.29
CA ASN A 37 5.65 4.71 -27.75
C ASN A 37 6.39 3.84 -26.72
N ILE A 38 5.73 2.81 -26.19
CA ILE A 38 6.33 1.81 -25.29
C ILE A 38 5.88 0.41 -25.71
N THR A 39 6.67 -0.59 -25.37
CA THR A 39 6.39 -1.99 -25.60
C THR A 39 5.41 -2.57 -24.57
N ALA A 40 4.82 -3.72 -24.88
CA ALA A 40 3.96 -4.44 -23.94
C ALA A 40 4.72 -4.89 -22.67
N VAL A 41 6.04 -5.14 -22.79
CA VAL A 41 6.89 -5.54 -21.66
C VAL A 41 7.06 -4.37 -20.68
N GLU A 42 7.33 -3.16 -21.19
CA GLU A 42 7.45 -1.95 -20.37
C GLU A 42 6.12 -1.61 -19.67
N LEU A 43 5.00 -1.71 -20.38
CA LEU A 43 3.68 -1.53 -19.77
C LEU A 43 3.45 -2.52 -18.62
N ARG A 44 3.79 -3.80 -18.84
CA ARG A 44 3.65 -4.83 -17.81
C ARG A 44 4.56 -4.60 -16.61
N GLN A 45 5.78 -4.10 -16.81
CA GLN A 45 6.67 -3.74 -15.70
C GLN A 45 6.07 -2.64 -14.82
N ILE A 46 5.44 -1.64 -15.42
CA ILE A 46 4.75 -0.56 -14.70
C ILE A 46 3.52 -1.10 -13.94
N GLN A 47 2.76 -2.01 -14.56
CA GLN A 47 1.63 -2.68 -13.91
C GLN A 47 2.07 -3.54 -12.71
N ILE A 48 3.19 -4.25 -12.81
CA ILE A 48 3.78 -5.02 -11.71
C ILE A 48 4.16 -4.08 -10.55
N SER A 49 4.83 -2.96 -10.86
CA SER A 49 5.20 -1.95 -9.85
C SER A 49 3.98 -1.39 -9.12
N TYR A 50 2.91 -1.08 -9.85
CA TYR A 50 1.65 -0.66 -9.25
C TYR A 50 1.03 -1.73 -8.34
N ASN A 51 1.01 -2.99 -8.77
CA ASN A 51 0.52 -4.09 -7.96
C ASN A 51 1.35 -4.26 -6.68
N ALA A 52 2.68 -4.16 -6.79
CA ALA A 52 3.58 -4.22 -5.64
C ALA A 52 3.31 -3.09 -4.63
N THR A 53 3.04 -1.86 -5.09
CA THR A 53 2.65 -0.74 -4.22
C THR A 53 1.32 -1.01 -3.51
N ARG A 54 0.33 -1.58 -4.21
CA ARG A 54 -0.94 -2.00 -3.57
C ARG A 54 -0.71 -3.06 -2.49
N THR A 55 0.11 -4.06 -2.79
CA THR A 55 0.43 -5.15 -1.85
C THR A 55 1.14 -4.60 -0.60
N ARG A 56 2.08 -3.65 -0.76
CA ARG A 56 2.74 -2.98 0.37
C ARG A 56 1.75 -2.21 1.25
N LEU A 57 0.81 -1.48 0.65
CA LEU A 57 -0.24 -0.79 1.41
C LEU A 57 -1.11 -1.77 2.22
N VAL A 58 -1.55 -2.87 1.61
CA VAL A 58 -2.34 -3.90 2.29
C VAL A 58 -1.57 -4.52 3.45
N ASN A 59 -0.28 -4.82 3.26
CA ASN A 59 0.56 -5.36 4.31
C ASN A 59 0.72 -4.37 5.48
N ALA A 60 0.89 -3.07 5.18
CA ALA A 60 0.96 -2.04 6.21
C ALA A 60 -0.35 -1.90 7.00
N LEU A 61 -1.51 -1.99 6.32
CA LEU A 61 -2.83 -2.00 6.95
C LEU A 61 -3.01 -3.22 7.87
N ASN A 62 -2.61 -4.40 7.42
CA ASN A 62 -2.67 -5.61 8.23
C ASN A 62 -1.76 -5.50 9.46
N GLN A 63 -0.56 -4.96 9.30
CA GLN A 63 0.36 -4.74 10.42
C GLN A 63 -0.19 -3.74 11.44
N ALA A 64 -0.83 -2.66 10.98
CA ALA A 64 -1.49 -1.70 11.86
C ALA A 64 -2.62 -2.36 12.68
N LYS A 65 -3.47 -3.16 12.04
CA LYS A 65 -4.56 -3.89 12.72
C LYS A 65 -4.04 -4.90 13.75
N SER A 66 -2.99 -5.65 13.42
CA SER A 66 -2.37 -6.57 14.38
C SER A 66 -1.78 -5.83 15.58
N ALA A 67 -1.15 -4.66 15.35
CA ALA A 67 -0.63 -3.83 16.43
C ALA A 67 -1.74 -3.26 17.31
N GLU A 68 -2.87 -2.86 16.72
CA GLU A 68 -4.06 -2.39 17.43
C GLU A 68 -4.68 -3.48 18.32
N ALA A 69 -4.88 -4.68 17.77
CA ALA A 69 -5.36 -5.83 18.54
C ALA A 69 -4.44 -6.17 19.72
N MET A 70 -3.11 -6.06 19.53
CA MET A 70 -2.14 -6.28 20.59
C MET A 70 -2.18 -5.19 21.67
N ILE A 71 -2.45 -3.93 21.29
CA ILE A 71 -2.66 -2.84 22.26
C ILE A 71 -3.93 -3.13 23.08
N ALA A 72 -5.05 -3.47 22.43
CA ALA A 72 -6.31 -3.80 23.11
C ALA A 72 -6.17 -4.97 24.09
N LEU A 73 -5.38 -5.99 23.72
CA LEU A 73 -5.01 -7.10 24.61
C LEU A 73 -4.23 -6.64 25.85
N LEU A 74 -3.26 -5.75 25.65
CA LEU A 74 -2.42 -5.23 26.74
C LEU A 74 -3.17 -4.24 27.65
N THR A 75 -4.16 -3.53 27.13
CA THR A 75 -4.99 -2.58 27.91
C THR A 75 -6.16 -3.23 28.63
N GLY A 76 -6.42 -4.52 28.39
CA GLY A 76 -7.49 -5.27 29.06
C GLY A 76 -8.89 -5.03 28.50
N ASP A 77 -9.02 -4.33 27.36
CA ASP A 77 -10.31 -4.00 26.74
C ASP A 77 -11.04 -5.22 26.12
N ILE A 78 -10.39 -6.40 26.10
CA ILE A 78 -11.00 -7.63 25.57
C ILE A 78 -12.12 -8.18 26.46
N GLN A 79 -12.35 -7.60 27.65
CA GLN A 79 -13.55 -7.95 28.43
C GLN A 79 -14.84 -7.34 27.87
N HIS A 80 -14.78 -6.42 26.90
CA HIS A 80 -15.96 -5.67 26.44
C HIS A 80 -16.19 -5.62 24.91
N LEU A 81 -15.46 -6.41 24.13
CA LEU A 81 -15.71 -6.65 22.69
C LEU A 81 -16.66 -7.85 22.49
#